data_AF-A0A0H3KS28-F1
#
_entry.id   AF-A0A0H3KS28-F1
#
_cell.length_a   1.000
_cell.length_b   1.000
_cell.length_c   1.000
_cell.angle_alpha   90.00
_cell.angle_beta   90.00
_cell.angle_gamma   90.00
#
_symmetry.space_group_name_H-M   'P 1'
#
loop_
_entity.id
_entity.type
_entity.pdbx_description
1 polymer ?
#
loop_
_entity_poly.entity_id
_entity_poly.type
_entity_poly.pdbx_seq_one_letter_code
_entity_poly.pdbx_strand_id
1 'polypeptide(L)' 'MLEVNMQEEIMTVECPQCGKTVIWDELSPWRPFCSKRCQLIDLGEWAAEEKRIPSSDDLNDSDNWSEEER' A
#
# COMPACT_ATOMS: atom_id res chain seq x y z
N MET A 1 41.14 9.08 15.16
CA MET A 1 39.99 8.20 15.43
C MET A 1 38.79 9.10 15.53
N LEU A 2 38.13 9.39 14.39
CA LEU A 2 36.86 10.09 14.44
C LEU A 2 35.82 9.01 14.66
N GLU A 3 35.21 9.03 15.84
CA GLU A 3 34.06 8.21 16.17
C GLU A 3 32.93 8.62 15.22
N VAL A 4 32.67 7.75 14.24
CA VAL A 4 31.47 7.83 13.41
C VAL A 4 30.29 7.61 14.33
N ASN A 5 29.60 8.70 14.67
CA ASN A 5 28.32 8.62 15.35
C ASN A 5 27.29 8.14 14.31
N MET A 6 27.25 6.83 14.14
CA MET A 6 26.46 6.12 13.14
C MET A 6 25.15 5.68 13.80
N GLN A 7 24.28 6.66 14.06
CA GLN A 7 22.89 6.40 14.43
C GLN A 7 22.05 6.64 13.18
N GLU A 8 22.13 5.73 12.20
CA GLU A 8 21.11 5.68 11.16
C GLU A 8 19.81 5.22 11.82
N GLU A 9 18.82 6.10 11.91
CA GLU A 9 17.48 5.71 12.33
C GLU A 9 16.91 4.70 11.32
N ILE A 10 16.71 3.47 11.79
CA ILE A 10 16.13 2.40 10.98
C ILE A 10 14.65 2.71 10.80
N MET A 11 14.30 3.19 9.61
CA MET A 11 12.91 3.41 9.22
C MET A 11 12.16 2.07 9.22
N THR A 12 10.96 2.04 9.82
CA THR A 12 10.11 0.85 9.85
C THR A 12 8.67 1.21 9.51
N VAL A 13 7.94 0.23 8.99
CA VAL A 13 6.50 0.34 8.65
C VAL A 13 5.76 -0.90 9.13
N GLU A 14 4.44 -0.83 9.25
CA GLU A 14 3.60 -1.99 9.50
C GLU A 14 3.18 -2.67 8.19
N CYS A 15 3.23 -4.01 8.16
CA CYS A 15 2.69 -4.79 7.06
C CYS A 15 1.17 -4.60 7.00
N PRO A 16 0.60 -4.09 5.89
CA PRO A 16 -0.83 -3.78 5.82
C PRO A 16 -1.74 -5.03 5.91
N GLN A 17 -1.20 -6.22 5.61
CA GLN A 17 -1.95 -7.46 5.67
C GLN A 17 -2.04 -8.07 7.08
N CYS A 18 -1.02 -7.88 7.92
CA CYS A 18 -0.91 -8.63 9.18
C CYS A 18 -0.34 -7.83 10.37
N GLY A 19 -0.01 -6.55 10.19
CA GLY A 19 0.50 -5.64 11.22
C GLY A 19 1.95 -5.86 11.64
N LYS A 20 2.65 -6.86 11.08
CA LYS A 20 4.05 -7.11 11.45
C LYS A 20 4.96 -5.96 11.03
N THR A 21 5.85 -5.51 11.91
CA THR A 21 6.87 -4.50 11.59
C THR A 21 7.82 -4.99 10.49
N VAL A 22 8.08 -4.12 9.51
CA VAL A 22 8.97 -4.34 8.37
C VAL A 22 10.00 -3.20 8.35
N ILE A 23 11.27 -3.57 8.23
CA ILE A 23 12.36 -2.59 8.06
C ILE A 23 12.29 -1.97 6.66
N TRP A 24 12.53 -0.67 6.54
CA TRP A 24 12.56 0.08 5.28
C TRP A 24 13.96 0.16 4.67
N ASP A 25 14.57 -0.99 4.35
CA ASP A 25 15.92 -1.16 3.77
C ASP A 25 16.08 -2.41 2.87
N GLU A 26 16.71 -2.36 1.69
CA GLU A 26 16.80 -3.40 0.63
C GLU A 26 16.71 -4.89 1.04
N LEU A 27 17.22 -5.27 2.22
CA LEU A 27 17.02 -6.56 2.91
C LEU A 27 15.57 -7.07 3.09
N SER A 28 14.53 -6.22 3.08
CA SER A 28 13.11 -6.68 3.07
C SER A 28 12.49 -6.58 1.66
N PRO A 29 12.67 -7.58 0.79
CA PRO A 29 12.36 -7.49 -0.65
C PRO A 29 10.87 -7.32 -0.98
N TRP A 30 9.98 -7.57 -0.02
CA TRP A 30 8.52 -7.56 -0.22
C TRP A 30 7.84 -6.33 0.38
N ARG A 31 8.59 -5.30 0.78
CA ARG A 31 8.01 -4.07 1.33
C ARG A 31 6.85 -3.51 0.50
N PRO A 32 5.79 -2.98 1.14
CA PRO A 32 5.63 -2.80 2.59
C PRO A 32 5.22 -4.09 3.34
N PHE A 33 5.14 -5.23 2.66
CA PHE A 33 4.71 -6.50 3.24
C PHE A 33 5.86 -7.24 3.93
N CYS A 34 5.54 -7.96 5.01
CA CYS A 34 6.52 -8.76 5.73
C CYS A 34 6.94 -10.05 4.99
N SER A 35 6.23 -10.42 3.92
CA SER A 35 6.50 -11.63 3.12
C SER A 35 5.78 -11.58 1.78
N LYS A 36 6.25 -12.39 0.81
CA LYS A 36 5.56 -12.64 -0.46
C LYS A 36 4.12 -13.11 -0.25
N ARG A 37 3.85 -13.92 0.78
CA ARG A 37 2.50 -14.40 1.11
C ARG A 37 1.57 -13.23 1.41
N CYS A 38 2.00 -12.28 2.25
CA CYS A 38 1.16 -11.12 2.59
C CYS A 38 0.90 -10.22 1.39
N GLN A 39 1.89 -10.02 0.51
CA GLN A 39 1.70 -9.30 -0.76
C GLN A 39 0.65 -9.97 -1.66
N LEU A 40 0.69 -11.30 -1.78
CA LEU A 40 -0.24 -12.04 -2.63
C LEU A 40 -1.67 -12.09 -2.05
N ILE A 41 -1.81 -12.10 -0.72
CA ILE A 41 -3.14 -12.02 -0.09
C ILE A 41 -3.76 -10.65 -0.38
N ASP A 42 -3.02 -9.56 -0.14
CA ASP A 42 -3.50 -8.20 -0.41
C ASP A 42 -3.92 -8.07 -1.88
N LEU A 43 -3.08 -8.53 -2.82
CA LEU A 43 -3.43 -8.58 -4.24
C LEU A 43 -4.72 -9.38 -4.52
N GLY A 44 -4.91 -10.50 -3.81
CA GLY A 44 -6.13 -11.31 -3.89
C GLY A 44 -7.37 -10.58 -3.38
N GLU A 45 -7.27 -9.87 -2.26
CA GLU A 45 -8.36 -9.07 -1.68
C GLU A 45 -8.80 -7.94 -2.64
N TRP A 46 -7.83 -7.30 -3.31
CA TRP A 46 -8.12 -6.32 -4.36
C TRP A 46 -8.79 -6.96 -5.59
N ALA A 47 -8.27 -8.10 -6.06
CA ALA A 47 -8.83 -8.81 -7.20
C ALA A 47 -10.25 -9.35 -6.93
N ALA A 48 -10.58 -9.61 -5.66
CA ALA A 48 -11.90 -10.07 -5.20
C ALA A 48 -12.85 -8.92 -4.83
N GLU A 49 -12.48 -7.66 -5.07
CA GLU A 49 -13.27 -6.47 -4.73
C GLU A 49 -13.58 -6.32 -3.22
N GLU A 50 -12.80 -6.97 -2.35
CA GLU A 50 -12.94 -6.88 -0.89
C GLU A 50 -12.41 -5.53 -0.37
N LYS A 51 -11.45 -4.93 -1.09
CA LYS A 51 -10.96 -3.57 -0.86
C LYS A 51 -11.75 -2.59 -1.71
N ARG A 52 -12.55 -1.75 -1.07
CA ARG A 52 -13.31 -0.68 -1.72
C ARG A 52 -13.22 0.61 -0.91
N ILE A 53 -13.13 1.73 -1.61
CA ILE A 53 -13.29 3.05 -1.01
C ILE A 53 -14.80 3.34 -1.01
N PRO A 54 -15.42 3.64 0.15
CA PRO A 54 -16.82 4.03 0.18
C PRO A 54 -17.02 5.36 -0.56
N SER A 55 -18.02 5.44 -1.43
CA SER A 55 -18.46 6.70 -2.01
C SER A 55 -19.28 7.49 -0.99
N SER A 56 -19.10 8.80 -0.91
CA SER A 56 -20.14 9.69 -0.43
C SER A 56 -21.27 9.70 -1.46
N ASP A 57 -22.52 9.53 -1.04
CA ASP A 57 -23.72 9.33 -1.88
C ASP A 57 -24.03 10.44 -2.91
N ASP A 58 -23.22 11.50 -3.00
CA ASP A 58 -23.53 12.72 -3.76
C ASP A 58 -22.93 12.81 -5.18
N LEU A 59 -22.14 11.83 -5.63
CA LEU A 59 -21.56 11.86 -6.98
C LEU A 59 -21.98 10.61 -7.77
N ASN A 60 -23.06 10.76 -8.53
CA ASN A 60 -23.42 9.85 -9.60
C ASN A 60 -22.34 9.94 -10.71
N ASP A 61 -21.39 9.03 -10.71
CA ASP A 61 -20.31 8.93 -11.71
C ASP A 61 -20.83 8.53 -13.12
N SER A 62 -22.15 8.41 -13.28
CA SER A 62 -22.81 8.14 -14.56
C SER A 62 -22.90 9.36 -15.50
N ASP A 63 -22.57 10.58 -15.04
CA ASP A 63 -22.90 11.81 -15.77
C ASP A 63 -21.69 12.54 -16.39
N ASN A 64 -20.67 11.85 -16.90
CA ASN A 64 -19.65 12.52 -17.72
C ASN A 64 -18.96 11.64 -18.78
N TRP A 65 -19.75 11.04 -19.67
CA TRP A 65 -19.31 10.84 -21.05
C TRP A 65 -20.12 11.82 -21.91
N SER A 66 -19.63 13.05 -22.07
CA SER A 66 -20.21 14.01 -23.00
C SER A 66 -19.89 13.58 -24.42
N GLU A 67 -20.68 12.68 -25.00
CA GLU A 67 -20.83 12.62 -26.46
C GLU A 67 -21.41 13.97 -26.89
N GLU A 68 -20.52 14.86 -27.32
CA GLU A 68 -20.89 16.12 -27.94
C GLU A 68 -21.60 15.79 -29.25
N GLU A 69 -22.92 15.93 -29.26
CA GLU A 69 -23.80 15.78 -30.41
C GLU A 69 -23.37 16.77 -31.51
N ARG A 70 -22.61 16.29 -32.49
CA ARG A 70 -22.45 16.96 -33.80
C ARG A 70 -22.27 15.99 -34.95
#